data_AF-A0A257W8V1-F1
#
_entry.id   AF-A0A257W8V1-F1
#
_cell.length_a   1.000
_cell.length_b   1.000
_cell.length_c   1.000
_cell.angle_alpha   90.00
_cell.angle_beta   90.00
_cell.angle_gamma   90.00
#
_symmetry.space_group_name_H-M   'P 1'
#
loop_
_entity.id
_entity.type
_entity.pdbx_description
1 polymer ?
#
loop_
_entity_poly.entity_id
_entity_poly.type
_entity_poly.pdbx_seq_one_letter_code
_entity_poly.pdbx_strand_id
1 'polypeptide(L)'
;MYYLVYGLLYPFSLLPFAVLHRISDLAYLILYYGVGYRKEVVMKNLAQAFPEKTEAERVAIAKKFYRNFTDNFIETIKLLSCSRAFLEKHFKADFSLVHQVHATGRKAQLLVGHNFNWEMALVRIP
;
A
#
# COMPACT_ATOMS: atom_id res chain seq x y z
N MET A 1 -2.47 5.11 -24.31
CA MET A 1 -2.94 4.56 -23.03
C MET A 1 -2.14 5.11 -21.84
N TYR A 2 -0.81 4.95 -21.80
CA TYR A 2 0.03 5.49 -20.71
C TYR A 2 -0.24 6.96 -20.37
N TYR A 3 -0.10 7.87 -21.34
CA TYR A 3 -0.29 9.31 -21.10
C TYR A 3 -1.71 9.70 -20.66
N LEU A 4 -2.73 8.92 -21.03
CA LEU A 4 -4.10 9.15 -20.59
C LEU A 4 -4.27 8.81 -19.10
N VAL A 5 -3.77 7.65 -18.68
CA VAL A 5 -3.81 7.24 -17.27
C VAL A 5 -2.95 8.18 -16.43
N TYR A 6 -1.75 8.52 -16.90
CA TYR A 6 -0.87 9.47 -16.21
C TYR A 6 -1.51 10.86 -16.09
N GLY A 7 -2.05 11.39 -17.20
CA GLY A 7 -2.74 12.69 -17.21
C GLY A 7 -3.95 12.74 -16.29
N LEU A 8 -4.63 11.61 -16.10
CA LEU A 8 -5.71 11.48 -15.11
C LEU A 8 -5.19 11.40 -13.68
N LEU A 9 -4.20 10.56 -13.39
CA LEU A 9 -3.74 10.28 -12.03
C LEU A 9 -2.84 11.37 -11.45
N TYR A 10 -2.10 12.11 -12.28
CA TYR A 10 -1.17 13.13 -11.82
C TYR A 10 -1.86 14.29 -11.09
N PRO A 11 -2.96 14.89 -11.58
CA PRO A 11 -3.71 15.87 -10.79
C PRO A 11 -4.19 15.33 -9.43
N PHE A 12 -4.59 14.06 -9.36
CA PHE A 12 -4.96 13.43 -8.09
C PHE A 12 -3.75 13.28 -7.16
N SER A 13 -2.57 12.93 -7.68
CA SER A 13 -1.36 12.81 -6.87
C SER A 13 -0.92 14.14 -6.24
N LEU A 14 -1.28 15.27 -6.85
CA LEU A 14 -0.99 16.61 -6.31
C LEU A 14 -1.84 16.96 -5.08
N LEU A 15 -2.95 16.28 -4.83
CA LEU A 15 -3.80 16.54 -3.66
C LEU A 15 -3.03 16.37 -2.33
N PRO A 16 -3.40 17.13 -1.27
CA PRO A 16 -2.84 16.92 0.05
C PRO A 16 -3.06 15.48 0.54
N PHE A 17 -2.07 14.92 1.23
CA PHE A 17 -2.09 13.51 1.63
C PHE A 17 -3.30 13.15 2.50
N ALA A 18 -3.72 14.07 3.38
CA ALA A 18 -4.92 13.89 4.19
C ALA A 18 -6.21 13.80 3.33
N VAL A 19 -6.31 14.56 2.24
CA VAL A 19 -7.46 14.52 1.33
C VAL A 19 -7.51 13.17 0.61
N LEU A 20 -6.35 12.67 0.17
CA LEU A 20 -6.22 11.35 -0.43
C LEU A 20 -6.73 10.25 0.51
N HIS A 21 -6.35 10.27 1.80
CA HIS A 21 -6.89 9.30 2.75
C HIS A 21 -8.41 9.40 2.96
N ARG A 22 -9.02 10.59 2.86
CA ARG A 22 -10.49 10.69 2.90
C ARG A 22 -11.15 10.09 1.66
N ILE A 23 -10.50 10.20 0.50
CA ILE A 23 -10.94 9.52 -0.72
C ILE A 23 -10.80 8.00 -0.54
N SER A 24 -9.71 7.52 0.06
CA SER A 24 -9.51 6.11 0.42
C SER A 24 -10.61 5.61 1.36
N ASP A 25 -10.97 6.38 2.40
CA ASP A 25 -12.04 6.03 3.32
C ASP A 25 -13.39 5.83 2.60
N LEU A 26 -13.70 6.70 1.63
CA LEU A 26 -14.89 6.56 0.80
C LEU A 26 -14.81 5.32 -0.09
N ALA A 27 -13.66 5.08 -0.72
CA ALA A 27 -13.44 3.88 -1.54
C ALA A 27 -13.59 2.60 -0.71
N TYR A 28 -13.10 2.58 0.53
CA TYR A 28 -13.26 1.48 1.47
C TYR A 28 -14.74 1.20 1.73
N LEU A 29 -15.54 2.25 2.00
CA LEU A 29 -16.97 2.09 2.23
C LEU A 29 -17.69 1.49 1.03
N ILE A 30 -17.37 1.97 -0.18
CA ILE A 30 -17.95 1.47 -1.43
C ILE A 30 -17.54 0.01 -1.67
N LEU A 31 -16.25 -0.31 -1.58
CA LEU A 31 -15.74 -1.65 -1.87
C LEU A 31 -16.20 -2.67 -0.83
N TYR A 32 -16.17 -2.32 0.45
CA TYR A 32 -16.59 -3.22 1.51
C TYR A 32 -18.11 -3.29 1.62
N TYR A 33 -18.80 -2.18 1.87
CA TYR A 33 -20.24 -2.22 2.18
C TYR A 33 -21.13 -2.19 0.95
N GLY A 34 -20.74 -1.50 -0.12
CA GLY A 34 -21.55 -1.39 -1.34
C GLY A 34 -21.41 -2.61 -2.26
N VAL A 35 -20.20 -2.85 -2.77
CA VAL A 35 -19.93 -3.88 -3.78
C VAL A 35 -19.62 -5.24 -3.14
N GLY A 36 -19.03 -5.26 -1.95
CA GLY A 36 -18.57 -6.50 -1.32
C GLY A 36 -17.43 -7.18 -2.07
N TYR A 37 -16.52 -6.39 -2.66
CA TYR A 37 -15.50 -6.86 -3.60
C TYR A 37 -14.65 -8.01 -3.04
N ARG A 38 -14.81 -9.23 -3.55
CA ARG A 38 -14.04 -10.44 -3.18
C ARG A 38 -14.08 -10.82 -1.70
N LYS A 39 -15.13 -10.46 -0.96
CA LYS A 39 -15.26 -10.76 0.47
C LYS A 39 -15.08 -12.24 0.81
N GLU A 40 -15.66 -13.14 0.02
CA GLU A 40 -15.57 -14.58 0.25
C GLU A 40 -14.13 -15.09 0.18
N VAL A 41 -13.35 -14.62 -0.79
CA VAL A 41 -11.94 -14.99 -0.94
C VAL A 41 -11.13 -14.48 0.25
N VAL A 42 -11.36 -13.24 0.67
CA VAL A 42 -10.69 -12.65 1.83
C VAL A 42 -11.02 -13.44 3.09
N MET A 43 -12.30 -13.74 3.34
CA MET A 43 -12.71 -14.50 4.53
C MET A 43 -12.18 -15.94 4.52
N LYS A 44 -12.17 -16.62 3.37
CA LYS A 44 -11.57 -17.95 3.22
C LYS A 44 -10.08 -17.93 3.55
N ASN A 45 -9.34 -16.95 3.03
CA ASN A 45 -7.91 -16.80 3.32
C ASN A 45 -7.67 -16.52 4.80
N LEU A 46 -8.49 -15.68 5.44
CA LEU A 46 -8.38 -15.38 6.87
C LEU A 46 -8.71 -16.60 7.74
N ALA A 47 -9.66 -17.44 7.33
CA ALA A 47 -9.96 -18.69 8.02
C ALA A 47 -8.80 -19.70 7.97
N GLN A 48 -8.08 -19.75 6.85
CA GLN A 48 -6.89 -20.59 6.69
C GLN A 48 -5.66 -20.03 7.43
N ALA A 49 -5.46 -18.71 7.37
CA ALA A 49 -4.30 -18.06 7.97
C ALA A 49 -4.42 -17.91 9.50
N PHE A 50 -5.65 -17.76 10.01
CA PHE A 50 -5.94 -17.57 11.43
C PHE A 50 -7.00 -18.57 11.92
N PRO A 51 -6.73 -19.89 11.87
CA PRO A 51 -7.68 -20.93 12.26
C PRO A 51 -8.12 -20.81 13.73
N GLU A 52 -7.31 -20.22 14.59
CA GLU A 52 -7.54 -20.00 16.01
C GLU A 52 -8.49 -18.85 16.33
N LYS A 53 -8.76 -17.96 15.37
CA LYS A 53 -9.62 -16.79 15.57
C LYS A 53 -11.09 -17.10 15.35
N THR A 54 -11.95 -16.43 16.10
CA THR A 54 -13.40 -16.44 15.86
C THR A 54 -13.75 -15.76 14.54
N GLU A 55 -14.94 -16.04 14.01
CA GLU A 55 -15.43 -15.37 12.80
C GLU A 55 -15.50 -13.84 12.97
N ALA A 56 -15.94 -13.35 14.13
CA ALA A 56 -16.04 -11.93 14.42
C ALA A 56 -14.66 -11.23 14.37
N GLU A 57 -13.62 -11.88 14.91
CA GLU A 57 -12.24 -11.37 14.84
C GLU A 57 -11.74 -11.36 13.39
N ARG A 58 -12.02 -12.41 12.60
CA ARG A 58 -11.66 -12.44 11.19
C ARG A 58 -12.38 -11.36 10.39
N VAL A 59 -13.65 -11.08 10.67
CA VAL A 59 -14.39 -9.97 10.05
C VAL A 59 -13.76 -8.62 10.42
N ALA A 60 -13.33 -8.44 11.67
CA ALA A 60 -12.64 -7.23 12.09
C ALA A 60 -11.29 -7.06 11.34
N ILE A 61 -10.54 -8.15 11.14
CA ILE A 61 -9.32 -8.16 10.33
C ILE A 61 -9.64 -7.85 8.87
N ALA A 62 -10.69 -8.45 8.29
CA ALA A 62 -11.11 -8.19 6.92
C ALA A 62 -11.41 -6.69 6.71
N LYS A 63 -12.19 -6.07 7.60
CA LYS A 63 -12.48 -4.62 7.52
C LYS A 63 -11.20 -3.77 7.56
N LYS A 64 -10.24 -4.10 8.42
CA LYS A 64 -8.92 -3.44 8.45
C LYS A 64 -8.15 -3.67 7.16
N PHE A 65 -8.17 -4.89 6.63
CA PHE A 65 -7.56 -5.22 5.33
C PHE A 65 -8.14 -4.36 4.21
N TYR A 66 -9.46 -4.22 4.09
CA TYR A 66 -10.06 -3.40 3.03
C TYR A 66 -9.71 -1.92 3.13
N ARG A 67 -9.60 -1.37 4.35
CA ARG A 67 -9.11 0.00 4.55
C ARG A 67 -7.66 0.16 4.10
N ASN A 68 -6.79 -0.75 4.56
CA ASN A 68 -5.38 -0.73 4.17
C ASN A 68 -5.20 -0.97 2.66
N PHE A 69 -6.08 -1.78 2.06
CA PHE A 69 -6.08 -2.07 0.63
C PHE A 69 -6.38 -0.81 -0.18
N THR A 70 -7.41 -0.04 0.20
CA THR A 70 -7.69 1.23 -0.49
C THR A 70 -6.63 2.29 -0.21
N ASP A 71 -6.10 2.34 1.01
CA ASP A 71 -4.98 3.23 1.34
C ASP A 71 -3.79 2.93 0.44
N ASN A 72 -3.40 1.66 0.28
CA ASN A 72 -2.28 1.29 -0.57
C ASN A 72 -2.42 1.78 -2.03
N PHE A 73 -3.60 1.60 -2.63
CA PHE A 73 -3.86 2.08 -3.98
C PHE A 73 -3.76 3.60 -4.09
N ILE A 74 -4.35 4.32 -3.15
CA ILE A 74 -4.37 5.78 -3.16
C ILE A 74 -2.98 6.37 -2.85
N GLU A 75 -2.25 5.77 -1.92
CA GLU A 75 -0.87 6.16 -1.60
C GLU A 75 0.06 5.90 -2.78
N THR A 76 -0.14 4.83 -3.55
CA THR A 76 0.62 4.57 -4.78
C THR A 76 0.45 5.69 -5.81
N ILE A 77 -0.76 6.28 -5.92
CA ILE A 77 -0.98 7.45 -6.77
C ILE A 77 -0.14 8.64 -6.27
N LYS A 78 -0.04 8.85 -4.94
CA LYS A 78 0.77 9.93 -4.37
C LYS A 78 2.24 9.86 -4.80
N LEU A 79 2.76 8.66 -5.05
CA LEU A 79 4.16 8.46 -5.45
C LEU A 79 4.51 9.18 -6.77
N LEU A 80 3.54 9.43 -7.65
CA LEU A 80 3.75 10.13 -8.93
C LEU A 80 4.29 11.56 -8.79
N SER A 81 4.02 12.22 -7.66
CA SER A 81 4.43 13.63 -7.46
C SER A 81 4.98 13.90 -6.06
N CYS A 82 5.29 12.85 -5.29
CA CYS A 82 5.85 13.02 -3.95
C CYS A 82 7.34 13.43 -4.01
N SER A 83 7.80 14.16 -2.99
CA SER A 83 9.20 14.53 -2.86
C SER A 83 10.01 13.46 -2.11
N ARG A 84 11.33 13.49 -2.26
CA ARG A 84 12.24 12.65 -1.46
C ARG A 84 12.02 12.83 0.05
N ALA A 85 11.84 14.07 0.50
CA ALA A 85 11.56 14.38 1.90
C ALA A 85 10.22 13.79 2.39
N PHE A 86 9.21 13.72 1.51
CA PHE A 86 7.97 13.02 1.82
C PHE A 86 8.22 11.53 2.05
N LEU A 87 8.98 10.87 1.16
CA LEU A 87 9.30 9.45 1.29
C LEU A 87 10.09 9.17 2.57
N GLU A 88 11.08 10.00 2.91
CA GLU A 88 11.87 9.85 4.14
C GLU A 88 11.06 10.06 5.43
N LYS A 89 10.03 10.89 5.36
CA LYS A 89 9.10 11.10 6.48
C LYS A 89 8.19 9.88 6.70
N HIS A 90 7.71 9.25 5.63
CA HIS A 90 6.67 8.21 5.70
C HIS A 90 7.21 6.78 5.59
N PHE A 91 8.43 6.58 5.11
CA PHE A 91 9.09 5.28 5.05
C PHE A 91 10.45 5.33 5.75
N LYS A 92 10.54 4.63 6.88
CA LYS A 92 11.78 4.49 7.67
C LYS A 92 12.14 3.01 7.76
N ALA A 93 13.37 2.69 7.36
CA ALA A 93 13.92 1.35 7.43
C ALA A 93 15.43 1.44 7.68
N ASP A 94 16.01 0.33 8.16
CA ASP A 94 17.45 0.17 8.23
C ASP A 94 18.00 -0.23 6.86
N PHE A 95 18.80 0.66 6.25
CA PHE A 95 19.46 0.42 4.97
C PHE A 95 20.95 0.07 5.14
N SER A 96 21.44 -0.12 6.36
CA SER A 96 22.86 -0.34 6.64
C SER A 96 23.42 -1.53 5.85
N LEU A 97 22.67 -2.64 5.80
CA LEU A 97 23.06 -3.81 5.02
C LEU A 97 23.10 -3.54 3.51
N VAL A 98 22.14 -2.77 2.98
CA VAL A 98 22.11 -2.37 1.56
C VAL A 98 23.35 -1.55 1.22
N HIS A 99 23.69 -0.58 2.07
CA HIS A 99 24.89 0.25 1.90
C HIS A 99 26.18 -0.57 1.99
N GLN A 100 26.27 -1.50 2.95
CA GLN A 100 27.44 -2.40 3.10
C GLN A 100 27.64 -3.25 1.86
N VAL A 101 26.58 -3.89 1.34
CA VAL A 101 26.67 -4.72 0.14
C VAL A 101 27.03 -3.87 -1.08
N HIS A 102 26.41 -2.71 -1.24
CA HIS A 102 26.70 -1.80 -2.34
C HIS A 102 28.17 -1.33 -2.34
N ALA A 103 28.73 -1.03 -1.17
CA ALA A 103 30.13 -0.63 -1.02
C ALA A 103 31.14 -1.71 -1.47
N THR A 104 30.75 -2.99 -1.49
CA THR A 104 31.60 -4.07 -2.01
C THR A 104 31.61 -4.19 -3.54
N GLY A 105 30.84 -3.35 -4.25
CA GLY A 105 30.65 -3.45 -5.71
C GLY A 105 29.77 -4.62 -6.15
N ARG A 106 29.16 -5.35 -5.20
CA ARG A 106 28.28 -6.48 -5.47
C ARG A 106 26.86 -6.00 -5.75
N LYS A 107 26.18 -6.70 -6.64
CA LYS A 107 24.74 -6.51 -6.91
C LYS A 107 23.93 -7.16 -5.79
N ALA A 108 22.85 -6.50 -5.37
CA ALA A 108 21.89 -7.03 -4.41
C ALA A 108 20.54 -7.24 -5.09
N GLN A 109 19.83 -8.29 -4.69
CA GLN A 109 18.43 -8.50 -5.04
C GLN A 109 17.57 -8.22 -3.82
N LEU A 110 16.60 -7.33 -3.97
CA LEU A 110 15.68 -6.95 -2.90
C LEU A 110 14.34 -7.66 -3.13
N LEU A 111 13.91 -8.43 -2.14
CA LEU A 111 12.62 -9.10 -2.14
C LEU A 111 11.67 -8.30 -1.25
N VAL A 112 10.57 -7.81 -1.81
CA VAL A 112 9.53 -7.09 -1.07
C VAL A 112 8.26 -7.91 -1.12
N GLY A 113 7.65 -8.15 0.05
CA GLY A 113 6.34 -8.78 0.12
C GLY A 113 5.25 -7.80 -0.32
N HIS A 114 4.19 -8.30 -0.95
CA HIS A 114 2.97 -7.52 -1.23
C HIS A 114 2.21 -7.27 0.08
N ASN A 115 2.80 -6.45 0.95
CA ASN A 115 2.29 -6.12 2.26
C ASN A 115 2.59 -4.65 2.55
N PHE A 116 1.62 -3.96 3.14
CA PHE A 116 1.61 -2.50 3.25
C PHE A 116 1.88 -1.85 1.88
N ASN A 117 2.45 -0.64 1.90
CA ASN A 117 2.88 0.06 0.70
C ASN A 117 4.32 -0.31 0.34
N TRP A 118 4.44 -1.43 -0.37
CA TRP A 118 5.70 -1.95 -0.86
C TRP A 118 6.25 -1.10 -2.01
N GLU A 119 5.38 -0.41 -2.76
CA GLU A 119 5.77 0.53 -3.81
C GLU A 119 6.54 1.73 -3.25
N MET A 120 6.12 2.26 -2.10
CA MET A 120 6.82 3.34 -1.40
C MET A 120 8.22 2.88 -0.93
N ALA A 121 8.34 1.62 -0.50
CA ALA A 121 9.64 1.03 -0.18
C ALA A 121 10.56 1.03 -1.40
N LEU A 122 10.06 0.57 -2.56
CA LEU A 122 10.82 0.52 -3.81
C LEU A 122 11.32 1.89 -4.27
N VAL A 123 10.48 2.93 -4.18
CA VAL A 123 10.87 4.29 -4.57
C VAL A 123 11.83 4.93 -3.56
N ARG A 124 11.78 4.50 -2.28
CA ARG A 124 12.62 5.06 -1.22
C ARG A 124 14.00 4.41 -1.12
N ILE A 125 14.17 3.14 -1.49
CA ILE A 125 15.46 2.44 -1.38
C ILE A 125 16.57 3.29 -2.04
N PRO A 126 17.71 3.49 -1.35
CA PRO A 126 18.79 4.37 -1.81
C PRO A 126 19.55 3.84 -3.02
#